data_AF-A0AAW0G830-F1
#
_entry.id   AF-A0AAW0G830-F1
#
_cell.length_a   1.000
_cell.length_b   1.000
_cell.length_c   1.000
_cell.angle_alpha   90.00
_cell.angle_beta   90.00
_cell.angle_gamma   90.00
#
_symmetry.space_group_name_H-M   'P 1'
#
loop_
_entity.id
_entity.type
_entity.pdbx_description
1 polymer ?
#
loop_
_entity_poly.entity_id
_entity_poly.type
_entity_poly.pdbx_seq_one_letter_code
_entity_poly.pdbx_strand_id
1 'polypeptide(L)'
;MTIDPNPTSTLILSHYNQRALHCTMFMVLPSDVLLHILLFLGSGDIARIYILSRGSHKFLVDHESEVYHQLAISCRFALSGCSLKDTILPETHRDSSWLRGADTWKELGRYS
;
A
#
# COMPACT_ATOMS: atom_id res chain seq x y z
N MET A 1 -4.10 10.44 53.59
CA MET A 1 -2.91 10.23 52.73
C MET A 1 -3.31 10.55 51.31
N THR A 2 -3.08 11.79 50.92
CA THR A 2 -3.35 12.33 49.58
C THR A 2 -2.20 11.91 48.67
N ILE A 3 -2.49 11.09 47.67
CA ILE A 3 -1.51 10.64 46.68
C ILE A 3 -1.45 11.72 45.59
N ASP A 4 -0.36 12.48 45.56
CA ASP A 4 -0.08 13.47 44.52
C ASP A 4 0.17 12.75 43.18
N PRO A 5 -0.57 13.07 42.10
CA PRO A 5 -0.29 12.52 40.79
C PRO A 5 0.97 13.19 40.21
N ASN A 6 2.04 12.40 40.10
CA ASN A 6 3.33 12.79 39.54
C ASN A 6 3.16 13.45 38.14
N PRO A 7 3.52 14.73 37.96
CA PRO A 7 3.31 15.49 36.72
C PRO A 7 4.12 14.96 35.51
N THR A 8 5.11 14.10 35.74
CA THR A 8 5.90 13.49 34.67
C THR A 8 5.14 12.43 33.88
N SER A 9 4.17 11.74 34.51
CA SER A 9 3.40 10.68 33.84
C SER A 9 2.43 11.24 32.79
N THR A 10 1.87 12.43 33.06
CA THR A 10 0.93 13.12 32.17
C THR A 10 1.62 13.67 30.92
N LEU A 11 2.87 14.12 31.05
CA LEU A 11 3.67 14.63 29.92
C LEU A 11 4.11 13.51 28.96
N ILE A 12 4.44 12.33 29.48
CA ILE A 12 4.84 11.18 28.64
C ILE A 12 3.63 10.64 27.85
N LEU A 13 2.46 10.53 28.48
CA LEU A 13 1.21 10.11 27.81
C LEU A 13 0.74 11.14 26.76
N SER A 14 0.89 12.43 27.06
CA SER A 14 0.61 13.53 26.11
C SER A 14 1.50 13.44 24.87
N HIS A 15 2.82 13.30 25.05
CA HIS A 15 3.76 13.17 23.93
C HIS A 15 3.58 11.88 23.12
N TYR A 16 3.15 10.79 23.75
CA TYR A 16 2.86 9.53 23.05
C TYR A 16 1.61 9.64 22.18
N ASN A 17 0.53 10.25 22.71
CA ASN A 17 -0.69 10.50 21.94
C ASN A 17 -0.46 11.48 20.80
N GLN A 18 0.36 12.51 21.02
CA GLN A 18 0.60 13.55 20.01
C GLN A 18 1.51 13.06 18.86
N ARG A 19 2.39 12.09 19.11
CA ARG A 19 3.15 11.40 18.05
C ARG A 19 2.31 10.37 17.29
N ALA A 20 1.36 9.69 17.94
CA ALA A 20 0.42 8.80 17.27
C ALA A 20 -0.52 9.56 16.32
N LEU A 21 -0.99 10.74 16.74
CA LEU A 21 -1.90 11.60 15.97
C LEU A 21 -1.30 12.14 14.66
N HIS A 22 0.02 12.33 14.60
CA HIS A 22 0.68 12.85 13.40
C HIS A 22 0.84 11.80 12.29
N CYS A 23 0.76 10.50 12.60
CA CYS A 23 0.80 9.43 11.61
C CYS A 23 -0.59 9.01 11.10
N THR A 24 -1.68 9.51 11.70
CA THR A 24 -3.05 9.07 11.40
C THR A 24 -3.78 9.86 10.31
N MET A 25 -3.28 11.01 9.83
CA MET A 25 -4.01 11.79 8.82
C MET A 25 -4.26 11.00 7.52
N PHE A 26 -3.36 10.09 7.15
CA PHE A 26 -3.55 9.23 5.97
C PHE A 26 -4.70 8.22 6.13
N MET A 27 -5.09 7.90 7.37
CA MET A 27 -6.14 6.93 7.71
C MET A 27 -7.48 7.58 8.07
N VAL A 28 -7.62 8.89 7.88
CA VAL A 28 -8.89 9.60 8.12
C VAL A 28 -9.90 9.28 7.00
N LEU A 29 -9.41 8.92 5.83
CA LEU A 29 -10.23 8.57 4.68
C LEU A 29 -10.67 7.09 4.76
N PRO A 30 -11.88 6.75 4.29
CA PRO A 30 -12.29 5.36 4.10
C PRO A 30 -11.33 4.63 3.16
N SER A 31 -11.12 3.33 3.41
CA SER A 31 -10.22 2.47 2.63
C SER A 31 -10.49 2.51 1.13
N ASP A 32 -11.76 2.53 0.73
CA ASP A 32 -12.15 2.58 -0.69
C ASP A 32 -11.72 3.88 -1.37
N VAL A 33 -11.80 5.00 -0.65
CA VAL A 33 -11.38 6.31 -1.15
C VAL A 33 -9.86 6.37 -1.26
N LEU A 34 -9.15 5.81 -0.27
CA LEU A 34 -7.69 5.69 -0.32
C LEU A 34 -7.23 4.84 -1.49
N LEU A 35 -7.84 3.67 -1.68
CA LEU A 35 -7.56 2.82 -2.84
C LEU A 35 -7.79 3.57 -4.13
N HIS A 36 -8.92 4.27 -4.25
CA HIS A 36 -9.22 5.06 -5.45
C HIS A 36 -8.18 6.15 -5.73
N ILE A 37 -7.68 6.85 -4.69
CA ILE A 37 -6.61 7.84 -4.83
C ILE A 37 -5.30 7.17 -5.27
N LEU A 38 -4.97 6.01 -4.71
CA LEU A 38 -3.76 5.26 -5.06
C LEU A 38 -3.74 4.82 -6.53
N LEU A 39 -4.91 4.64 -7.17
CA LEU A 39 -5.00 4.30 -8.60
C LEU A 39 -4.40 5.36 -9.53
N PHE A 40 -4.40 6.62 -9.09
CA PHE A 40 -3.86 7.73 -9.88
C PHE A 40 -2.36 7.96 -9.63
N LEU A 41 -1.76 7.22 -8.70
CA LEU A 41 -0.36 7.37 -8.35
C LEU A 41 0.51 6.41 -9.17
N GLY A 42 1.70 6.89 -9.53
CA GLY A 42 2.71 6.03 -10.14
C GLY A 42 3.33 5.07 -9.13
N SER A 43 4.02 4.04 -9.64
CA SER A 43 4.75 3.05 -8.81
C SER A 43 5.72 3.70 -7.82
N GLY A 44 6.39 4.78 -8.24
CA GLY A 44 7.31 5.54 -7.39
C GLY A 44 6.63 6.24 -6.21
N ASP A 45 5.40 6.73 -6.38
CA ASP A 45 4.66 7.38 -5.31
C ASP A 45 4.07 6.36 -4.34
N ILE A 46 3.61 5.20 -4.83
CA ILE A 46 3.19 4.07 -3.99
C ILE A 46 4.35 3.62 -3.09
N ALA A 47 5.57 3.51 -3.63
CA ALA A 47 6.76 3.18 -2.84
C ALA A 47 7.05 4.21 -1.74
N ARG A 48 6.83 5.50 -2.01
CA ARG A 48 6.96 6.57 -1.00
C ARG A 48 5.89 6.47 0.08
N ILE A 49 4.66 6.12 -0.28
CA ILE A 49 3.56 5.89 0.68
C ILE A 49 3.86 4.68 1.58
N TYR A 50 4.53 3.67 1.02
CA TYR A 50 4.95 2.48 1.76
C TYR A 50 5.86 2.79 2.96
N ILE A 51 6.68 3.84 2.87
CA ILE A 51 7.62 4.25 3.92
C ILE A 51 7.12 5.43 4.77
N LEU A 52 5.99 6.04 4.39
CA LEU A 52 5.48 7.27 5.01
C LEU A 52 5.03 7.05 6.46
N SER A 53 4.38 5.93 6.75
CA SER A 53 3.97 5.57 8.12
C SER A 53 3.72 4.07 8.25
N ARG A 54 3.73 3.55 9.50
CA ARG A 54 3.33 2.16 9.78
C ARG A 54 1.89 1.87 9.38
N GLY A 55 1.00 2.86 9.49
CA GLY A 55 -0.39 2.74 9.06
C GLY A 55 -0.48 2.56 7.55
N SER A 56 0.14 3.45 6.79
CA SER A 56 0.19 3.39 5.32
C SER A 56 0.82 2.09 4.83
N HIS A 57 1.90 1.63 5.48
CA HIS A 57 2.51 0.34 5.20
C HIS A 57 1.52 -0.81 5.40
N LYS A 58 0.88 -0.88 6.57
CA LYS A 58 -0.11 -1.93 6.86
C LYS A 58 -1.28 -1.90 5.87
N PHE A 59 -1.79 -0.72 5.53
CA PHE A 59 -2.85 -0.56 4.55
C PHE A 59 -2.48 -1.11 3.18
N LEU A 60 -1.28 -0.76 2.69
CA LEU A 60 -0.79 -1.21 1.39
C LEU A 60 -0.49 -2.70 1.37
N VAL A 61 -0.04 -3.29 2.48
CA VAL A 61 0.11 -4.75 2.62
C VAL A 61 -1.25 -5.44 2.60
N ASP A 62 -2.22 -4.92 3.35
CA ASP A 62 -3.57 -5.50 3.45
C ASP A 62 -4.34 -5.44 2.11
N HIS A 63 -3.98 -4.53 1.20
CA HIS A 63 -4.59 -4.35 -0.13
C HIS A 63 -3.58 -4.46 -1.28
N GLU A 64 -2.49 -5.21 -1.07
CA GLU A 64 -1.37 -5.26 -2.01
C GLU A 64 -1.83 -5.71 -3.41
N SER A 65 -2.66 -6.76 -3.44
CA SER A 65 -3.15 -7.34 -4.69
C SER A 65 -3.96 -6.33 -5.52
N GLU A 66 -4.93 -5.63 -4.92
CA GLU A 66 -5.76 -4.63 -5.59
C GLU A 66 -4.93 -3.47 -6.14
N VAL A 67 -4.02 -2.92 -5.32
CA VAL A 67 -3.18 -1.78 -5.71
C VAL A 67 -2.29 -2.14 -6.89
N TYR A 68 -1.59 -3.28 -6.83
CA TYR A 68 -0.68 -3.68 -7.90
C TYR A 68 -1.40 -4.22 -9.14
N HIS A 69 -2.57 -4.84 -9.00
CA HIS A 69 -3.40 -5.21 -10.15
C HIS A 69 -3.83 -3.97 -10.94
N GLN A 70 -4.29 -2.94 -10.24
CA GLN A 70 -4.70 -1.69 -10.88
C GLN A 70 -3.52 -0.96 -11.50
N LEU A 71 -2.35 -0.96 -10.85
CA LEU A 71 -1.13 -0.44 -11.43
C LEU A 71 -0.75 -1.19 -12.71
N ALA A 72 -0.87 -2.52 -12.73
CA ALA A 72 -0.66 -3.33 -13.93
C ALA A 72 -1.65 -2.98 -15.06
N ILE A 73 -2.91 -2.68 -14.74
CA ILE A 73 -3.89 -2.18 -15.72
C ILE A 73 -3.47 -0.80 -16.24
N SER A 74 -3.12 0.14 -15.35
CA SER A 74 -2.68 1.50 -15.72
C SER A 74 -1.44 1.50 -16.62
N CYS A 75 -0.50 0.59 -16.36
CA CYS A 75 0.69 0.38 -17.18
C CYS A 75 0.43 -0.48 -18.45
N ARG A 76 -0.82 -0.89 -18.70
CA ARG A 76 -1.25 -1.73 -19.83
C ARG A 76 -0.60 -3.13 -19.86
N PHE A 77 -0.14 -3.62 -18.71
CA PHE A 77 0.30 -5.01 -18.54
C PHE A 77 -0.87 -5.97 -18.35
N ALA A 78 -2.01 -5.50 -17.84
CA ALA A 78 -3.22 -6.29 -17.66
C ALA A 78 -4.45 -5.57 -18.24
N LEU A 79 -5.49 -6.33 -18.57
CA LEU A 79 -6.81 -5.79 -18.91
C LEU A 79 -7.70 -5.78 -17.67
N SER A 80 -8.66 -4.85 -17.64
CA SER A 80 -9.65 -4.78 -16.56
C SER A 80 -10.45 -6.08 -16.44
N GLY A 81 -10.53 -6.61 -15.23
CA GLY A 81 -11.28 -7.83 -14.93
C GLY A 81 -10.52 -9.13 -15.19
N CYS A 82 -9.24 -9.06 -15.55
CA CYS A 82 -8.39 -10.24 -15.68
C CYS A 82 -7.81 -10.66 -14.33
N SER A 83 -7.60 -11.95 -14.14
CA SER A 83 -6.78 -12.44 -13.04
C SER A 83 -5.29 -12.39 -13.41
N LEU A 84 -4.43 -12.56 -12.40
CA LEU A 84 -2.98 -12.68 -12.60
C LEU A 84 -2.65 -13.82 -13.56
N LYS A 85 -3.35 -14.96 -13.41
CA LYS A 85 -3.18 -16.13 -14.26
C LYS A 85 -3.55 -15.84 -15.71
N ASP A 86 -4.64 -15.12 -15.93
CA ASP A 86 -5.10 -14.74 -17.28
C ASP A 86 -4.13 -13.77 -17.97
N THR A 87 -3.34 -13.03 -17.18
CA THR A 87 -2.33 -12.09 -17.69
C THR A 87 -1.03 -12.81 -18.07
N ILE A 88 -0.63 -13.83 -17.29
CA ILE A 88 0.59 -14.61 -17.52
C ILE A 88 0.41 -15.64 -18.65
N LEU A 89 -0.77 -16.24 -18.78
CA LEU A 89 -1.06 -17.29 -19.77
C LEU A 89 -0.79 -16.90 -21.24
N PRO A 90 -1.23 -15.74 -21.75
CA PRO A 90 -0.97 -15.30 -23.11
C PRO A 90 0.52 -15.00 -23.35
N GLU A 91 1.20 -14.49 -22.33
CA GLU A 91 2.61 -14.13 -22.38
C GLU A 91 3.53 -15.36 -22.30
N THR A 92 3.13 -16.45 -21.62
CA THR A 92 3.90 -17.71 -21.63
C THR A 92 4.00 -18.38 -23.00
N HIS A 93 3.15 -18.01 -23.96
CA HIS A 93 3.18 -18.52 -25.33
C HIS A 93 4.02 -17.69 -26.30
N ARG A 94 4.35 -16.45 -25.94
CA ARG A 94 5.38 -15.65 -26.62
C ARG A 94 6.66 -15.80 -25.79
N ASP A 95 7.85 -15.66 -26.35
CA ASP A 95 9.12 -15.85 -25.62
C ASP A 95 9.41 -14.75 -24.56
N SER A 96 8.37 -14.22 -23.92
CA SER A 96 8.39 -13.24 -22.83
C SER A 96 8.84 -13.88 -21.52
N SER A 97 10.14 -14.15 -21.41
CA SER A 97 10.76 -14.69 -20.19
C SER A 97 10.63 -13.77 -18.96
N TRP A 98 10.32 -12.49 -19.16
CA TRP A 98 10.25 -11.46 -18.13
C TRP A 98 9.03 -11.58 -17.19
N LEU A 99 7.94 -12.23 -17.63
CA LEU A 99 6.78 -12.55 -16.77
C LEU A 99 6.83 -13.96 -16.17
N ARG A 100 7.85 -14.75 -16.53
CA ARG A 100 7.96 -16.15 -16.12
C ARG A 100 8.36 -16.23 -14.64
N GLY A 101 7.37 -16.47 -13.77
CA GLY A 101 7.59 -16.63 -12.33
C GLY A 101 7.09 -15.47 -11.46
N ALA A 102 6.29 -14.56 -12.00
CA ALA A 102 5.54 -13.62 -11.15
C ALA A 102 4.38 -14.37 -10.48
N ASP A 103 4.48 -14.58 -9.17
CA ASP A 103 3.42 -15.20 -8.36
C ASP A 103 2.47 -14.13 -7.77
N THR A 104 2.84 -12.85 -7.89
CA THR A 104 2.07 -11.70 -7.42
C THR A 104 2.03 -10.56 -8.43
N TRP A 105 0.96 -9.74 -8.37
CA TRP A 105 0.86 -8.50 -9.17
C TRP A 105 2.00 -7.51 -8.88
N LYS A 106 2.53 -7.54 -7.66
CA LYS A 106 3.66 -6.71 -7.24
C LYS A 106 4.94 -7.03 -7.99
N GLU A 107 5.18 -8.31 -8.26
CA GLU A 107 6.35 -8.74 -9.02
C GLU A 107 6.25 -8.31 -10.48
N LEU A 108 5.05 -8.35 -11.06
CA LEU A 108 4.76 -7.76 -12.37
C LEU A 108 5.15 -6.27 -12.42
N GLY A 109 4.79 -5.51 -11.38
CA GLY A 109 5.13 -4.09 -11.26
C GLY A 109 6.63 -3.79 -11.11
N ARG A 110 7.52 -4.79 -10.93
CA ARG A 110 8.98 -4.56 -10.93
C ARG A 110 9.57 -4.48 -12.33
N TYR A 111 8.84 -4.94 -13.35
CA TYR A 111 9.29 -4.94 -14.73
C TYR A 111 8.76 -3.74 -15.53
N SER A 112 8.03 -2.82 -14.88
CA SER A 112 7.52 -1.57 -15.44
C SER A 112 8.54 -0.44 -15.44
#